data_AF-X1K7H3-F1
#
_entry.id   AF-X1K7H3-F1
#
_cell.length_a   1.000
_cell.length_b   1.000
_cell.length_c   1.000
_cell.angle_alpha   90.00
_cell.angle_beta   90.00
_cell.angle_gamma   90.00
#
_symmetry.space_group_name_H-M   'P 1'
#
loop_
_entity.id
_entity.type
_entity.pdbx_description
1 polymer ?
#
loop_
_entity_poly.entity_id
_entity_poly.type
_entity_poly.pdbx_seq_one_letter_code
_entity_poly.pdbx_strand_id
1 'polypeptide(L)'
;MPSTNIKFLIAAIIIIFTAIKLAQVANSLADLTGWGTTFMGTIVLAIVTSLPELVTALAAIRIKAYDLAVGIVLGANILNMTIPFFSDIFYDGPPILSVVSPQHIISALIAIILTSITIA
;
A
#
# COMPACT_ATOMS: atom_id res chain seq x y z
N MET A 1 3.59 -15.95 26.95
CA MET A 1 2.40 -15.70 26.10
C MET A 1 2.02 -14.20 26.03
N PRO A 2 1.80 -13.45 27.14
CA PRO A 2 1.39 -12.04 27.03
C PRO A 2 2.47 -11.08 26.49
N SER A 3 3.75 -11.37 26.73
CA SER A 3 4.87 -10.55 26.27
C SER A 3 5.05 -10.53 24.75
N THR A 4 4.65 -11.59 24.04
CA THR A 4 4.74 -11.66 22.57
C THR A 4 3.70 -10.76 21.91
N ASN A 5 2.46 -10.74 22.43
CA ASN A 5 1.39 -9.91 21.90
C ASN A 5 1.68 -8.41 22.09
N ILE A 6 2.27 -8.05 23.24
CA ILE A 6 2.69 -6.67 23.50
C ILE A 6 3.80 -6.24 22.54
N LYS A 7 4.81 -7.09 22.32
CA LYS A 7 5.89 -6.81 21.35
C LYS A 7 5.35 -6.66 19.93
N PHE A 8 4.41 -7.51 19.53
CA PHE A 8 3.73 -7.41 18.24
C PHE A 8 2.98 -6.09 18.11
N LEU A 9 2.19 -5.71 19.12
CA LEU A 9 1.42 -4.47 19.10
C LEU A 9 2.33 -3.24 19.00
N ILE A 10 3.42 -3.21 19.77
CA ILE A 10 4.41 -2.12 19.71
C ILE A 10 5.03 -2.05 18.31
N ALA A 11 5.44 -3.18 17.73
CA ALA A 11 6.00 -3.22 16.39
C ALA A 11 5.00 -2.74 15.33
N ALA A 12 3.74 -3.18 15.41
CA ALA A 12 2.68 -2.74 14.50
C ALA A 12 2.46 -1.22 14.59
N ILE A 13 2.39 -0.66 15.80
CA ILE A 13 2.25 0.78 16.02
C ILE A 13 3.43 1.55 15.39
N ILE A 14 4.67 1.09 15.63
CA ILE A 14 5.86 1.72 15.05
C ILE A 14 5.79 1.72 13.53
N ILE A 15 5.44 0.58 12.92
CA ILE A 15 5.33 0.44 11.46
C ILE A 15 4.30 1.43 10.91
N ILE A 16 3.12 1.56 11.54
CA ILE A 16 2.08 2.51 11.13
C ILE A 16 2.62 3.96 11.17
N PHE A 17 3.24 4.37 12.28
CA PHE A 17 3.78 5.72 12.39
C PHE A 17 4.90 6.00 11.38
N THR A 18 5.79 5.04 11.15
CA THR A 18 6.85 5.16 10.15
C THR A 18 6.28 5.27 8.74
N ALA A 19 5.27 4.47 8.39
CA ALA A 19 4.60 4.51 7.10
C ALA A 19 3.99 5.90 6.80
N ILE A 20 3.27 6.45 7.78
CA ILE A 20 2.64 7.78 7.66
C ILE A 20 3.70 8.87 7.42
N LYS A 21 4.79 8.86 8.20
CA LYS A 21 5.88 9.82 8.00
C LYS A 21 6.57 9.66 6.66
N LEU A 22 6.77 8.44 6.20
CA LEU A 22 7.39 8.17 4.91
C LEU A 22 6.52 8.70 3.76
N ALA A 23 5.20 8.53 3.83
CA ALA A 23 4.25 9.06 2.85
C ALA A 23 4.30 10.59 2.76
N GLN A 24 4.41 11.27 3.91
CA GLN A 24 4.57 12.73 3.96
C GLN A 24 5.87 13.17 3.28
N VAL A 25 6.99 12.49 3.56
CA VAL A 25 8.29 12.79 2.94
C VAL A 25 8.25 12.57 1.43
N ALA A 26 7.58 11.52 0.95
CA ALA A 26 7.38 11.26 -0.47
C ALA A 26 6.61 12.38 -1.18
N ASN A 27 5.54 12.89 -0.55
CA ASN A 27 4.79 14.03 -1.09
C ASN A 27 5.66 15.29 -1.17
N SER A 28 6.41 15.62 -0.11
CA SER A 28 7.34 16.77 -0.14
C SER A 28 8.43 16.61 -1.19
N LEU A 29 8.90 15.38 -1.43
CA LEU A 29 9.89 15.10 -2.46
C LEU A 29 9.32 15.31 -3.87
N ALA A 30 8.03 15.03 -4.08
CA ALA A 30 7.34 15.30 -5.34
C ALA A 30 7.32 16.77 -5.71
N ASP A 31 7.06 17.62 -4.73
CA ASP A 31 7.01 19.07 -4.92
C ASP A 31 8.40 19.65 -5.23
N LEU A 32 9.45 19.09 -4.61
CA LEU A 32 10.82 19.55 -4.78
C LEU A 32 11.48 19.11 -6.10
N THR A 33 11.17 17.91 -6.60
CA THR A 33 11.83 17.38 -7.81
C THR A 33 11.21 17.87 -9.11
N GLY A 34 9.97 18.36 -9.09
CA GLY A 34 9.26 18.83 -10.28
C GLY A 34 8.89 17.71 -11.26
N TRP A 35 8.89 16.45 -10.82
CA TRP A 35 8.65 15.26 -11.66
C TRP A 35 7.20 15.09 -12.14
N GLY A 36 6.34 16.08 -11.86
CA GLY A 36 4.91 16.04 -12.17
C GLY A 36 4.14 15.25 -11.11
N THR A 37 3.00 15.80 -10.70
CA THR A 37 2.12 15.24 -9.65
C THR A 37 1.68 13.81 -9.95
N THR A 38 1.42 13.49 -11.23
CA THR A 38 1.01 12.15 -11.66
C THR A 38 2.11 11.11 -11.51
N PHE A 39 3.36 11.42 -11.89
CA PHE A 39 4.46 10.44 -11.82
C PHE A 39 4.83 10.13 -10.37
N MET A 40 5.05 11.17 -9.56
CA MET A 40 5.36 11.00 -8.15
C MET A 40 4.19 10.40 -7.36
N GLY A 41 2.97 10.85 -7.64
CA GLY A 41 1.75 10.31 -7.02
C GLY A 41 1.47 8.86 -7.40
N THR A 42 1.92 8.39 -8.57
CA THR A 42 1.70 7.00 -8.99
C THR A 42 2.82 6.07 -8.52
N ILE A 43 4.09 6.43 -8.73
CA ILE A 43 5.21 5.50 -8.46
C ILE A 43 5.72 5.66 -7.02
N VAL A 44 6.00 6.88 -6.58
CA VAL A 44 6.64 7.10 -5.29
C VAL A 44 5.65 6.85 -4.16
N LEU A 45 4.41 7.33 -4.29
CA LEU A 45 3.36 7.02 -3.32
C LEU A 45 3.08 5.52 -3.25
N ALA A 46 3.03 4.81 -4.39
CA ALA A 46 2.82 3.36 -4.40
C ALA A 46 3.97 2.59 -3.71
N ILE A 47 5.22 2.98 -3.96
CA ILE A 47 6.39 2.36 -3.29
C ILE A 47 6.34 2.60 -1.79
N VAL A 48 6.07 3.84 -1.37
CA VAL A 48 6.09 4.23 0.03
C VAL A 48 4.95 3.60 0.82
N THR A 49 3.76 3.53 0.22
CA THR A 49 2.60 2.88 0.84
C THR A 49 2.72 1.36 0.88
N SER A 50 3.54 0.74 0.02
CA SER A 50 3.77 -0.72 0.00
C SER A 50 5.03 -1.17 0.77
N LEU A 51 5.83 -0.22 1.27
CA LEU A 51 7.08 -0.52 1.98
C LEU A 51 6.84 -1.22 3.33
N PRO A 52 5.84 -0.82 4.15
CA PRO A 52 5.48 -1.52 5.38
C PRO A 52 5.15 -3.00 5.16
N GLU A 53 4.38 -3.28 4.12
CA GLU A 53 3.94 -4.61 3.69
C GLU A 53 5.13 -5.44 3.25
N LEU A 54 6.04 -4.84 2.48
CA LEU A 54 7.28 -5.50 2.09
C LEU A 54 8.12 -5.87 3.31
N VAL A 55 8.31 -4.93 4.26
CA VAL A 55 9.10 -5.18 5.47
C VAL A 55 8.48 -6.27 6.33
N THR A 56 7.15 -6.27 6.50
CA THR A 56 6.42 -7.28 7.29
C THR A 56 6.40 -8.64 6.60
N ALA A 57 6.20 -8.70 5.28
CA ALA A 57 6.28 -9.95 4.51
C ALA A 57 7.69 -10.55 4.56
N LEU A 58 8.74 -9.73 4.41
CA LEU A 58 10.13 -10.18 4.56
C LEU A 58 10.42 -10.70 5.97
N ALA A 59 9.88 -10.05 7.00
CA ALA A 59 10.00 -10.52 8.37
C ALA A 59 9.32 -11.89 8.56
N ALA A 60 8.14 -12.10 7.98
CA ALA A 60 7.43 -13.37 7.98
C ALA A 60 8.22 -14.48 7.26
N ILE A 61 8.82 -14.18 6.11
CA ILE A 61 9.70 -15.11 5.37
C ILE A 61 10.91 -15.52 6.22
N ARG A 62 11.54 -14.56 6.93
CA ARG A 62 12.71 -14.84 7.79
C ARG A 62 12.41 -15.81 8.92
N ILE A 63 11.18 -15.82 9.44
CA ILE A 63 10.73 -16.78 10.46
C ILE A 63 10.10 -18.04 9.86
N LYS A 64 10.24 -18.25 8.54
CA LYS A 64 9.66 -19.37 7.77
C LYS A 64 8.13 -19.44 7.84
N ALA A 65 7.46 -18.33 8.12
CA ALA A 65 6.01 -18.21 8.11
C ALA A 65 5.52 -17.79 6.70
N TYR A 66 5.64 -18.69 5.73
CA TYR A 66 5.34 -18.40 4.33
C TYR A 66 3.86 -18.09 4.09
N ASP A 67 2.95 -18.81 4.76
CA ASP A 67 1.51 -18.55 4.67
C ASP A 67 1.15 -17.14 5.15
N LEU A 68 1.82 -16.66 6.20
CA LEU A 68 1.67 -15.30 6.70
C LEU A 68 2.20 -14.27 5.70
N ALA A 69 3.36 -14.54 5.07
CA ALA A 69 3.94 -13.65 4.08
C ALA A 69 3.02 -13.49 2.85
N VAL A 70 2.43 -14.59 2.36
CA VAL A 70 1.45 -14.57 1.27
C VAL A 70 0.18 -13.82 1.70
N GLY A 71 -0.30 -14.07 2.93
CA GLY A 71 -1.46 -13.37 3.49
C GLY A 71 -1.26 -11.86 3.60
N ILE A 72 -0.05 -11.40 3.94
CA ILE A 72 0.30 -9.97 3.97
C ILE A 72 0.17 -9.36 2.57
N VAL A 73 0.78 -9.98 1.55
CA VAL A 73 0.78 -9.44 0.18
C VAL A 73 -0.62 -9.44 -0.43
N LEU A 74 -1.34 -10.56 -0.35
CA LEU A 74 -2.69 -10.65 -0.92
C LEU A 74 -3.70 -9.78 -0.16
N GLY A 75 -3.60 -9.76 1.17
CA GLY A 75 -4.46 -8.93 2.02
C GLY A 75 -4.30 -7.44 1.73
N ALA A 76 -3.06 -6.97 1.53
CA ALA A 76 -2.77 -5.59 1.17
C ALA A 76 -3.38 -5.21 -0.20
N ASN A 77 -3.26 -6.07 -1.20
CA ASN A 77 -3.87 -5.83 -2.52
C ASN A 77 -5.41 -5.73 -2.44
N ILE A 78 -6.05 -6.58 -1.64
CA ILE A 78 -7.50 -6.52 -1.42
C ILE A 78 -7.88 -5.21 -0.72
N LEU A 79 -7.16 -4.81 0.33
CA LEU A 79 -7.41 -3.56 1.03
C LEU A 79 -7.25 -2.35 0.10
N ASN A 80 -6.22 -2.32 -0.74
CA ASN A 80 -6.01 -1.24 -1.72
C ASN A 80 -7.20 -1.07 -2.68
N MET A 81 -7.86 -2.16 -3.07
CA MET A 81 -9.06 -2.09 -3.92
C MET A 81 -10.34 -1.77 -3.14
N THR A 82 -10.39 -2.09 -1.84
CA THR A 82 -11.59 -1.91 -1.02
C THR A 82 -11.64 -0.53 -0.35
N ILE A 83 -10.48 0.09 -0.10
CA ILE A 83 -10.40 1.43 0.52
C ILE A 83 -11.17 2.50 -0.27
N PRO A 84 -11.08 2.60 -1.62
CA PRO A 84 -11.88 3.55 -2.39
C PRO A 84 -13.39 3.34 -2.20
N PHE A 85 -13.84 2.08 -2.17
CA PHE A 85 -15.25 1.74 -1.95
C PHE A 85 -15.77 2.22 -0.59
N PHE A 86 -15.01 2.01 0.49
CA PHE A 86 -15.38 2.54 1.80
C PHE A 86 -15.23 4.06 1.89
N SER A 87 -14.24 4.63 1.20
CA SER A 87 -14.04 6.09 1.13
C SER A 87 -15.22 6.80 0.47
N ASP A 88 -15.83 6.19 -0.56
CA ASP A 88 -17.03 6.72 -1.23
C ASP A 88 -18.23 6.87 -0.28
N ILE A 89 -18.31 6.12 0.83
CA ILE A 89 -19.40 6.25 1.82
C ILE A 89 -19.31 7.57 2.60
N PHE A 90 -18.08 8.07 2.81
CA PHE A 90 -17.81 9.29 3.57
C PHE A 90 -17.48 10.48 2.66
N TYR A 91 -17.44 10.28 1.34
CA TYR A 91 -17.12 11.28 0.36
C TYR A 91 -18.40 11.81 -0.30
N ASP A 92 -18.64 13.12 -0.19
CA ASP A 92 -19.85 13.77 -0.72
C ASP A 92 -19.81 14.01 -2.25
N GLY A 93 -18.73 13.62 -2.92
CA GLY A 93 -18.55 13.81 -4.36
C GLY A 93 -19.01 12.62 -5.22
N PRO A 94 -18.78 12.67 -6.54
CA PRO A 94 -19.02 11.52 -7.40
C PRO A 94 -18.09 10.35 -7.00
N PRO A 95 -18.46 9.08 -7.28
CA PRO A 95 -17.67 7.92 -6.91
C PRO A 95 -16.21 8.08 -7.34
N ILE A 96 -15.25 7.82 -6.45
CA ILE A 96 -13.82 8.05 -6.68
C ILE A 96 -13.36 7.39 -7.98
N LEU A 97 -13.86 6.18 -8.28
CA LEU A 97 -13.52 5.44 -9.50
C LEU A 97 -14.04 6.10 -10.79
N SER A 98 -15.06 6.95 -10.71
CA SER A 98 -15.64 7.65 -11.87
C SER A 98 -14.83 8.87 -12.31
N VAL A 99 -13.98 9.41 -11.42
CA VAL A 99 -13.15 10.60 -11.67
C VAL A 99 -11.67 10.25 -11.89
N VAL A 100 -11.35 8.96 -12.01
CA VAL A 100 -9.98 8.50 -12.28
C VAL A 100 -9.56 8.88 -13.70
N SER A 101 -8.40 9.51 -13.79
CA SER A 101 -7.79 9.94 -15.04
C SER A 101 -7.46 8.74 -15.96
N PRO A 102 -7.76 8.79 -17.27
CA PRO A 102 -7.45 7.70 -18.21
C PRO A 102 -5.97 7.30 -18.26
N GLN A 103 -5.07 8.19 -17.83
CA GLN A 103 -3.64 8.00 -17.72
C GLN A 103 -3.27 6.82 -16.80
N HIS A 104 -4.15 6.41 -15.88
CA HIS A 104 -3.91 5.29 -14.98
C HIS A 104 -4.22 3.90 -15.58
N ILE A 105 -4.73 3.81 -16.82
CA ILE A 105 -5.02 2.53 -17.49
C ILE A 105 -3.78 1.63 -17.55
N ILE A 106 -2.60 2.19 -17.86
CA ILE A 106 -1.35 1.43 -17.94
C ILE A 106 -1.00 0.83 -16.58
N SER A 107 -1.09 1.62 -15.50
CA SER A 107 -0.84 1.16 -14.13
C SER A 107 -1.82 0.05 -13.71
N ALA A 108 -3.10 0.18 -14.09
CA ALA A 108 -4.11 -0.83 -13.82
C ALA A 108 -3.81 -2.16 -14.54
N LEU A 109 -3.41 -2.11 -15.82
CA LEU A 109 -3.04 -3.30 -16.59
C LEU A 109 -1.82 -4.02 -15.98
N ILE A 110 -0.79 -3.26 -15.61
CA ILE A 110 0.39 -3.82 -14.93
C ILE A 110 -0.01 -4.51 -13.63
N ALA A 111 -0.86 -3.85 -12.81
CA ALA A 111 -1.34 -4.43 -11.56
C ALA A 111 -2.13 -5.73 -11.76
N ILE A 112 -3.00 -5.80 -12.78
CA ILE A 112 -3.76 -7.01 -13.12
C ILE A 112 -2.83 -8.16 -13.53
N ILE A 113 -1.83 -7.90 -14.37
CA ILE A 113 -0.86 -8.91 -14.81
C ILE A 113 -0.08 -9.45 -13.62
N LEU A 114 0.48 -8.57 -12.79
CA LEU A 114 1.26 -8.96 -11.62
C LEU A 114 0.43 -9.76 -10.60
N THR A 115 -0.82 -9.35 -10.39
CA THR A 115 -1.74 -10.07 -9.48
C THR A 115 -2.10 -11.45 -10.03
N SER A 116 -2.30 -11.56 -11.35
CA SER A 116 -2.61 -12.84 -12.00
C SER A 116 -1.47 -13.85 -11.87
N ILE A 117 -0.21 -13.41 -12.01
CA ILE A 117 0.98 -14.26 -11.80
C ILE A 117 1.05 -14.77 -10.35
N THR A 118 0.55 -14.00 -9.38
CA THR A 118 0.57 -14.39 -7.96
C THR A 118 -0.47 -15.46 -7.65
N ILE A 119 -1.57 -15.51 -8.41
CA ILE A 119 -2.71 -16.43 -8.20
C ILE A 119 -2.57 -17.71 -9.04
N ALA A 120 -1.82 -17.66 -10.15
CA ALA A 120 -1.53 -18.78 -11.05
C ALA A 120 -0.49 -19.76 -10.46
#